data_AF-A0A260MC85-F1
#
_entry.id   AF-A0A260MC85-F1
#
_cell.length_a   1.000
_cell.length_b   1.000
_cell.length_c   1.000
_cell.angle_alpha   90.00
_cell.angle_beta   90.00
_cell.angle_gamma   90.00
#
_symmetry.space_group_name_H-M   'P 1'
#
loop_
_entity.id
_entity.type
_entity.pdbx_description
1 polymer ?
#
loop_
_entity_poly.entity_id
_entity_poly.type
_entity_poly.pdbx_seq_one_letter_code
_entity_poly.pdbx_strand_id
1 'polypeptide(L)'
;MPKERAKRATLLDTAVGKARKQFWELSDHIAYPAIRSIVADYINSSIPDPANTEKYLWQIAALSDDIAETGPRRLVTLTCGGFETLRVDEIVHDDDTIELDLRINTNVPRDRTDEQLEVSNETVSAGRGPHRDERVWSWSIDLGALLEEDVDVDLGIDDDTFDDLAYGLNARLMRSGNSTGAASHNHDLASDLLAEAYRQLFETE
;
A
#
# COMPACT_ATOMS: atom_id res chain seq x y z
N MET A 1 3.18 -38.18 -9.24
CA MET A 1 3.59 -37.32 -10.38
C MET A 1 3.35 -38.08 -11.68
N PRO A 2 2.63 -37.50 -12.66
CA PRO A 2 2.32 -38.18 -13.92
C PRO A 2 3.58 -38.42 -14.75
N LYS A 3 3.69 -39.60 -15.36
CA LYS A 3 4.82 -39.97 -16.23
C LYS A 3 4.78 -39.27 -17.59
N GLU A 4 3.59 -38.90 -18.05
CA GLU A 4 3.39 -38.18 -19.30
C GLU A 4 3.32 -36.67 -19.05
N ARG A 5 4.20 -35.90 -19.69
CA ARG A 5 4.28 -34.44 -19.56
C ARG A 5 2.95 -33.74 -19.84
N ALA A 6 2.13 -34.26 -20.75
CA ALA A 6 0.83 -33.70 -21.12
C ALA A 6 -0.25 -33.88 -20.04
N LYS A 7 -0.07 -34.84 -19.12
CA LYS A 7 -1.01 -35.13 -18.02
C LYS A 7 -0.65 -34.40 -16.73
N ARG A 8 0.34 -33.50 -16.75
CA ARG A 8 0.69 -32.69 -15.58
C ARG A 8 -0.41 -31.65 -15.34
N ALA A 9 -0.75 -31.44 -14.08
CA ALA A 9 -1.55 -30.28 -13.70
C ALA A 9 -0.75 -29.01 -14.02
N THR A 10 -1.39 -28.03 -14.64
CA THR A 10 -0.85 -26.69 -14.78
C THR A 10 -1.31 -25.82 -13.61
N LEU A 11 -0.79 -24.60 -13.53
CA LEU A 11 -1.27 -23.61 -12.54
C LEU A 11 -2.73 -23.20 -12.79
N LEU A 12 -3.25 -23.44 -14.00
CA LEU A 12 -4.67 -23.23 -14.34
C LEU A 12 -5.56 -24.39 -13.87
N ASP A 13 -5.02 -25.61 -13.82
CA ASP A 13 -5.77 -26.82 -13.43
C ASP A 13 -5.72 -27.08 -11.92
N THR A 14 -4.77 -26.47 -11.22
CA THR A 14 -4.54 -26.69 -9.79
C THR A 14 -5.34 -25.68 -8.98
N ALA A 15 -5.93 -26.12 -7.86
CA ALA A 15 -6.51 -25.21 -6.88
C ALA A 15 -5.41 -24.36 -6.25
N VAL A 16 -5.16 -23.19 -6.84
CA VAL A 16 -4.27 -22.16 -6.29
C VAL A 16 -5.06 -21.34 -5.26
N GLY A 17 -4.43 -21.04 -4.12
CA GLY A 17 -5.03 -20.22 -3.07
C GLY A 17 -5.41 -18.82 -3.58
N LYS A 18 -6.49 -18.26 -3.02
CA LYS A 18 -7.07 -16.98 -3.45
C LYS A 18 -6.04 -15.84 -3.47
N ALA A 19 -5.27 -15.66 -2.39
CA ALA A 19 -4.25 -14.62 -2.27
C ALA A 19 -3.23 -14.66 -3.42
N ARG A 20 -2.75 -15.85 -3.80
CA ARG A 20 -1.80 -15.99 -4.91
C ARG A 20 -2.40 -15.60 -6.26
N LYS A 21 -3.68 -15.94 -6.51
CA LYS A 21 -4.37 -15.50 -7.73
C LYS A 21 -4.52 -13.98 -7.77
N GLN A 22 -4.89 -13.37 -6.64
CA GLN A 22 -5.01 -11.92 -6.52
C GLN A 22 -3.66 -11.22 -6.76
N PHE A 23 -2.55 -11.80 -6.27
CA PHE A 23 -1.23 -11.29 -6.57
C PHE A 23 -0.91 -11.38 -8.06
N TRP A 24 -1.16 -12.52 -8.72
CA TRP A 24 -0.90 -12.65 -10.16
C TRP A 24 -1.71 -11.66 -10.98
N GLU A 25 -2.99 -11.50 -10.66
CA GLU A 25 -3.85 -10.52 -11.32
C GLU A 25 -3.38 -9.09 -11.09
N LEU A 26 -2.98 -8.75 -9.85
CA LEU A 26 -2.36 -7.46 -9.56
C LEU A 26 -1.03 -7.29 -10.32
N SER A 27 -0.20 -8.33 -10.42
CA SER A 27 1.09 -8.25 -11.10
C SER A 27 0.99 -8.10 -12.62
N ASP A 28 -0.14 -8.53 -13.19
CA ASP A 28 -0.47 -8.33 -14.60
C ASP A 28 -1.05 -6.93 -14.87
N HIS A 29 -1.35 -6.14 -13.81
CA HIS A 29 -1.86 -4.79 -13.93
C HIS A 29 -0.83 -3.83 -14.51
N ILE A 30 -1.22 -2.94 -15.43
CA ILE A 30 -0.30 -2.05 -16.15
C ILE A 30 0.49 -1.12 -15.22
N ALA A 31 -0.14 -0.67 -14.13
CA ALA A 31 0.49 0.20 -13.15
C ALA A 31 1.25 -0.57 -12.05
N TYR A 32 1.30 -1.89 -12.10
CA TYR A 32 1.98 -2.67 -11.06
C TYR A 32 3.45 -2.30 -10.84
N PRO A 33 4.28 -2.04 -11.88
CA PRO A 33 5.66 -1.61 -11.66
C PRO A 33 5.77 -0.35 -10.80
N ALA A 34 4.90 0.64 -11.07
CA ALA A 34 4.81 1.88 -10.30
C ALA A 34 4.37 1.64 -8.85
N ILE A 35 3.27 0.89 -8.67
CA ILE A 35 2.74 0.51 -7.35
C ILE A 35 3.82 -0.23 -6.56
N ARG A 36 4.52 -1.18 -7.18
CA ARG A 36 5.59 -1.96 -6.55
C ARG A 36 6.71 -1.05 -6.06
N SER A 37 7.16 -0.12 -6.90
CA SER A 37 8.22 0.83 -6.55
C SER A 37 7.81 1.73 -5.38
N ILE A 38 6.64 2.35 -5.45
CA ILE A 38 6.18 3.31 -4.43
C ILE A 38 5.88 2.62 -3.09
N VAL A 39 5.25 1.44 -3.12
CA VAL A 39 4.98 0.68 -1.89
C VAL A 39 6.28 0.14 -1.28
N ALA A 40 7.26 -0.25 -2.11
CA ALA A 40 8.57 -0.66 -1.63
C ALA A 40 9.33 0.49 -0.95
N ASP A 41 9.26 1.69 -1.51
CA ASP A 41 9.86 2.89 -0.94
C ASP A 41 9.21 3.23 0.42
N TYR A 42 7.88 3.23 0.49
CA TYR A 42 7.13 3.38 1.75
C TYR A 42 7.53 2.32 2.80
N ILE A 43 7.77 1.06 2.39
CA ILE A 43 8.25 0.01 3.29
C ILE A 43 9.63 0.36 3.86
N ASN A 44 10.54 0.87 3.02
CA ASN A 44 11.89 1.27 3.43
C ASN A 44 11.87 2.47 4.39
N SER A 45 11.05 3.49 4.12
CA SER A 45 11.02 4.71 4.92
C SER A 45 10.24 4.55 6.23
N SER A 46 9.17 3.73 6.23
CA SER A 46 8.18 3.78 7.32
C SER A 46 8.02 2.51 8.16
N ILE A 47 8.62 1.37 7.77
CA ILE A 47 8.51 0.11 8.54
C ILE A 47 9.83 -0.18 9.27
N PRO A 48 9.84 -0.26 10.62
CA PRO A 48 11.09 -0.40 11.40
C PRO A 48 11.93 -1.65 11.14
N ASP A 49 11.31 -2.80 10.86
CA ASP A 49 12.00 -4.07 10.60
C ASP A 49 11.17 -4.89 9.59
N PRO A 50 11.19 -4.49 8.31
CA PRO A 50 10.21 -4.96 7.34
C PRO A 50 10.32 -6.47 7.08
N ALA A 51 11.54 -7.00 6.96
CA ALA A 51 11.77 -8.40 6.66
C ALA A 51 11.40 -9.35 7.81
N ASN A 52 11.69 -8.99 9.07
CA ASN A 52 11.48 -9.91 10.19
C ASN A 52 10.09 -9.78 10.84
N THR A 53 9.35 -8.73 10.51
CA THR A 53 8.03 -8.46 11.09
C THR A 53 6.87 -8.65 10.11
N GLU A 54 7.18 -9.01 8.86
CA GLU A 54 6.24 -9.41 7.82
C GLU A 54 5.24 -10.45 8.34
N LYS A 55 3.97 -10.31 7.95
CA LYS A 55 2.81 -11.13 8.36
C LYS A 55 2.41 -10.99 9.85
N TYR A 56 3.37 -10.69 10.73
CA TYR A 56 3.15 -10.65 12.18
C TYR A 56 2.80 -9.26 12.70
N LEU A 57 3.50 -8.22 12.27
CA LEU A 57 3.26 -6.85 12.73
C LEU A 57 2.81 -5.91 11.60
N TRP A 58 3.10 -6.28 10.36
CA TRP A 58 2.50 -5.65 9.19
C TRP A 58 2.02 -6.71 8.20
N GLN A 59 0.98 -6.40 7.44
CA GLN A 59 0.42 -7.27 6.42
C GLN A 59 0.11 -6.48 5.16
N ILE A 60 0.14 -7.19 4.03
CA ILE A 60 -0.22 -6.68 2.73
C ILE A 60 -1.29 -7.57 2.12
N ALA A 61 -2.26 -7.00 1.44
CA ALA A 61 -3.26 -7.73 0.67
C ALA A 61 -3.32 -7.17 -0.76
N ALA A 62 -3.63 -8.06 -1.71
CA ALA A 62 -3.85 -7.72 -3.11
C ALA A 62 -5.34 -7.90 -3.44
N LEU A 63 -5.92 -6.95 -4.18
CA LEU A 63 -7.29 -7.05 -4.71
C LEU A 63 -8.32 -7.43 -3.63
N SER A 64 -8.33 -6.73 -2.50
CA SER A 64 -9.18 -7.04 -1.36
C SER A 64 -10.67 -6.88 -1.72
N ASP A 65 -11.47 -7.94 -1.56
CA ASP A 65 -12.90 -8.01 -1.94
C ASP A 65 -13.85 -7.11 -1.12
N ASP A 66 -13.36 -6.32 -0.16
CA ASP A 66 -14.18 -5.75 0.91
C ASP A 66 -15.08 -4.56 0.53
N ILE A 67 -15.30 -4.25 -0.76
CA ILE A 67 -16.17 -3.13 -1.17
C ILE A 67 -17.11 -3.50 -2.34
N ALA A 68 -18.32 -2.92 -2.27
CA ALA A 68 -19.46 -3.04 -3.18
C ALA A 68 -19.09 -2.93 -4.67
N GLU A 69 -19.87 -3.61 -5.52
CA GLU A 69 -19.76 -3.70 -6.99
C GLU A 69 -19.64 -2.35 -7.75
N THR A 70 -19.72 -1.22 -7.06
CA THR A 70 -19.75 0.15 -7.60
C THR A 70 -18.73 1.11 -6.96
N GLY A 71 -17.82 0.63 -6.11
CA GLY A 71 -16.76 1.44 -5.48
C GLY A 71 -15.41 1.34 -6.19
N PRO A 72 -14.42 2.19 -5.83
CA PRO A 72 -13.05 2.06 -6.30
C PRO A 72 -12.51 0.65 -6.06
N ARG A 73 -11.79 0.12 -7.05
CA ARG A 73 -11.17 -1.20 -6.95
C ARG A 73 -9.89 -1.10 -6.13
N ARG A 74 -9.91 -1.70 -4.94
CA ARG A 74 -8.77 -1.70 -4.02
C ARG A 74 -7.66 -2.63 -4.51
N LEU A 75 -6.57 -2.07 -5.04
CA LEU A 75 -5.47 -2.83 -5.62
C LEU A 75 -4.55 -3.40 -4.53
N VAL A 76 -4.13 -2.56 -3.59
CA VAL A 76 -3.19 -2.90 -2.52
C VAL A 76 -3.70 -2.35 -1.19
N THR A 77 -3.50 -3.10 -0.11
CA THR A 77 -3.74 -2.60 1.25
C THR A 77 -2.63 -3.08 2.15
N LEU A 78 -1.89 -2.12 2.73
CA LEU A 78 -0.88 -2.36 3.75
C LEU A 78 -1.46 -1.97 5.10
N THR A 79 -1.29 -2.87 6.07
CA THR A 79 -1.73 -2.66 7.44
C THR A 79 -0.54 -2.83 8.39
N CYS A 80 -0.46 -1.99 9.41
CA CYS A 80 0.50 -2.09 10.51
C CYS A 80 -0.29 -2.25 11.82
N GLY A 81 0.03 -3.25 12.64
CA GLY A 81 -0.68 -3.52 13.89
C GLY A 81 -2.19 -3.76 13.73
N GLY A 82 -2.64 -4.18 12.54
CA GLY A 82 -4.06 -4.37 12.20
C GLY A 82 -4.80 -3.11 11.72
N PHE A 83 -4.12 -1.98 11.56
CA PHE A 83 -4.69 -0.73 11.05
C PHE A 83 -4.19 -0.44 9.63
N GLU A 84 -5.07 0.02 8.73
CA GLU A 84 -4.74 0.38 7.35
C GLU A 84 -3.88 1.66 7.32
N THR A 85 -2.62 1.53 6.89
CA THR A 85 -1.65 2.63 6.87
C THR A 85 -1.30 3.08 5.46
N LEU A 86 -1.42 2.18 4.48
CA LEU A 86 -1.33 2.53 3.07
C LEU A 86 -2.38 1.74 2.26
N ARG A 87 -2.97 2.38 1.26
CA ARG A 87 -3.88 1.76 0.31
C ARG A 87 -3.70 2.36 -1.08
N VAL A 88 -3.83 1.53 -2.11
CA VAL A 88 -3.91 1.99 -3.50
C VAL A 88 -5.26 1.58 -4.05
N ASP A 89 -6.03 2.55 -4.54
CA ASP A 89 -7.32 2.34 -5.19
C ASP A 89 -7.22 2.67 -6.68
N GLU A 90 -7.95 1.91 -7.50
CA GLU A 90 -8.21 2.17 -8.90
C GLU A 90 -9.64 2.69 -9.06
N ILE A 91 -9.77 3.87 -9.65
CA ILE A 91 -11.05 4.51 -9.95
C ILE A 91 -11.21 4.49 -11.47
N VAL A 92 -12.29 3.84 -11.93
CA VAL A 92 -12.67 3.85 -13.34
C VAL A 92 -13.76 4.90 -13.52
N HIS A 93 -13.51 5.88 -14.37
CA HIS A 93 -14.45 6.95 -14.70
C HIS A 93 -15.40 6.53 -15.83
N ASP A 94 -16.49 7.29 -16.03
CA ASP A 94 -17.52 7.01 -17.04
C ASP A 94 -16.98 6.99 -18.48
N ASP A 95 -15.81 7.59 -18.73
CA ASP A 95 -15.13 7.63 -20.03
C ASP A 95 -14.05 6.53 -20.19
N ASP A 96 -14.08 5.51 -19.34
CA ASP A 96 -13.12 4.40 -19.24
C ASP A 96 -11.69 4.85 -18.89
N THR A 97 -11.48 6.09 -18.45
CA THR A 97 -10.19 6.50 -17.88
C THR A 97 -9.97 5.89 -16.50
N ILE A 98 -8.70 5.56 -16.22
CA ILE A 98 -8.27 4.98 -14.95
C ILE A 98 -7.48 6.02 -14.18
N GLU A 99 -7.92 6.31 -12.97
CA GLU A 99 -7.19 7.10 -11.98
C GLU A 99 -6.72 6.17 -10.86
N LEU A 100 -5.52 6.43 -10.35
CA LEU A 100 -4.93 5.68 -9.26
C LEU A 100 -4.72 6.62 -8.06
N ASP A 101 -5.36 6.28 -6.95
CA ASP A 101 -5.30 7.07 -5.71
C ASP A 101 -4.49 6.32 -4.66
N LEU A 102 -3.37 6.91 -4.24
CA LEU A 102 -2.54 6.45 -3.14
C LEU A 102 -3.00 7.11 -1.85
N ARG A 103 -3.50 6.31 -0.91
CA ARG A 103 -3.84 6.77 0.43
C ARG A 103 -2.81 6.34 1.44
N ILE A 104 -2.34 7.28 2.24
CA ILE A 104 -1.42 7.02 3.34
C ILE A 104 -1.98 7.65 4.61
N ASN A 105 -1.98 6.88 5.70
CA ASN A 105 -2.25 7.40 7.03
C ASN A 105 -0.92 7.62 7.75
N THR A 106 -0.79 8.78 8.38
CA THR A 106 0.39 9.17 9.16
C THR A 106 -0.03 9.60 10.56
N ASN A 107 0.95 9.73 11.46
CA ASN A 107 0.70 10.25 12.79
C ASN A 107 0.28 11.73 12.72
N VAL A 108 -0.50 12.20 13.69
CA VAL A 108 -0.83 13.62 13.77
C VAL A 108 0.21 14.36 14.61
N PRO A 109 0.88 15.41 14.09
CA PRO A 109 1.75 16.28 14.89
C PRO A 109 1.01 16.84 16.11
N ARG A 110 1.68 16.87 17.27
CA ARG A 110 1.04 17.27 18.54
C ARG A 110 0.65 18.74 18.60
N ASP A 111 1.27 19.56 17.76
CA ASP A 111 1.19 21.01 17.69
C ASP A 111 0.22 21.52 16.62
N ARG A 112 -0.39 20.63 15.84
CA ARG A 112 -1.35 20.99 14.78
C ARG A 112 -2.81 20.82 15.21
N THR A 113 -3.64 21.82 14.95
CA THR A 113 -5.11 21.72 14.99
C THR A 113 -5.63 20.97 13.77
N ASP A 114 -6.88 20.52 13.83
CA ASP A 114 -7.48 19.79 12.70
C ASP A 114 -7.52 20.67 11.43
N GLU A 115 -7.76 21.98 11.54
CA GLU A 115 -7.71 22.90 10.39
C GLU A 115 -6.30 23.03 9.77
N GLN A 116 -5.24 22.80 10.54
CA GLN A 116 -3.84 22.84 10.07
C GLN A 116 -3.38 21.52 9.44
N LEU A 117 -4.25 20.50 9.44
CA LEU A 117 -4.04 19.24 8.72
C LEU A 117 -4.63 19.28 7.30
N GLU A 118 -5.48 20.26 7.01
CA GLU A 118 -6.11 20.38 5.69
C GLU A 118 -5.07 20.84 4.66
N VAL A 119 -4.73 19.96 3.73
CA VAL A 119 -3.90 20.22 2.54
C VAL A 119 -4.77 19.93 1.33
N SER A 120 -4.76 20.81 0.33
CA SER A 120 -5.46 20.57 -0.93
C SER A 120 -4.76 21.34 -2.04
N ASN A 121 -4.21 20.60 -2.98
CA ASN A 121 -3.68 21.09 -4.25
C ASN A 121 -4.13 20.14 -5.38
N GLU A 122 -3.49 20.24 -6.56
CA GLU A 122 -3.92 19.50 -7.75
C GLU A 122 -3.69 17.98 -7.64
N THR A 123 -2.67 17.55 -6.90
CA THR A 123 -2.22 16.15 -6.85
C THR A 123 -2.35 15.53 -5.46
N VAL A 124 -2.54 16.35 -4.43
CA VAL A 124 -2.59 15.94 -3.02
C VAL A 124 -3.78 16.57 -2.33
N SER A 125 -4.50 15.75 -1.58
CA SER A 125 -5.40 16.21 -0.53
C SER A 125 -5.09 15.51 0.78
N ALA A 126 -5.16 16.22 1.89
CA ALA A 126 -4.99 15.63 3.20
C ALA A 126 -5.87 16.31 4.22
N GLY A 127 -6.21 15.58 5.26
CA GLY A 127 -7.03 16.10 6.35
C GLY A 127 -7.13 15.11 7.49
N ARG A 128 -7.97 15.42 8.47
CA ARG A 128 -8.21 14.50 9.56
C ARG A 128 -8.84 13.20 9.05
N GLY A 129 -8.20 12.06 9.36
CA GLY A 129 -8.69 10.76 8.94
C GLY A 129 -10.04 10.38 9.55
N PRO A 130 -10.86 9.58 8.83
CA PRO A 130 -12.23 9.23 9.24
C PRO A 130 -12.29 8.17 10.36
N HIS A 131 -11.15 7.73 10.88
CA HIS A 131 -11.06 6.65 11.84
C HIS A 131 -11.45 7.11 13.25
N ARG A 132 -12.45 6.45 13.85
CA ARG A 132 -12.96 6.83 15.18
C ARG A 132 -12.04 6.42 16.31
N ASP A 133 -11.37 5.28 16.16
CA ASP A 133 -10.57 4.66 17.21
C ASP A 133 -9.08 4.98 17.10
N GLU A 134 -8.67 5.66 16.03
CA GLU A 134 -7.27 6.01 15.77
C GLU A 134 -7.20 7.40 15.11
N ARG A 135 -6.49 8.34 15.73
CA ARG A 135 -6.36 9.70 15.20
C ARG A 135 -5.18 9.73 14.23
N VAL A 136 -5.47 9.85 12.95
CA VAL A 136 -4.48 9.91 11.86
C VAL A 136 -4.65 11.15 11.00
N TRP A 137 -3.57 11.54 10.35
CA TRP A 137 -3.60 12.47 9.23
C TRP A 137 -3.60 11.64 7.95
N SER A 138 -4.71 11.70 7.21
CA SER A 138 -4.93 10.92 6.00
C SER A 138 -4.59 11.74 4.78
N TRP A 139 -3.77 11.17 3.91
CA TRP A 139 -3.29 11.74 2.66
C TRP A 139 -3.91 10.94 1.51
N SER A 140 -4.35 11.62 0.47
CA SER A 140 -4.77 11.10 -0.84
C SER A 140 -3.86 11.76 -1.86
N ILE A 141 -3.12 10.96 -2.61
CA ILE A 141 -2.12 11.39 -3.58
C ILE A 141 -2.46 10.75 -4.91
N ASP A 142 -2.57 11.56 -5.96
CA ASP A 142 -2.69 11.07 -7.33
C ASP A 142 -1.40 10.32 -7.71
N LEU A 143 -1.50 8.99 -7.82
CA LEU A 143 -0.38 8.14 -8.19
C LEU A 143 0.01 8.36 -9.66
N GLY A 144 -0.90 8.82 -10.52
CA GLY A 144 -0.59 9.18 -11.89
C GLY A 144 0.42 10.33 -11.94
N ALA A 145 0.19 11.35 -11.12
CA ALA A 145 1.09 12.49 -10.99
C ALA A 145 2.50 12.09 -10.51
N LEU A 146 2.62 11.13 -9.59
CA LEU A 146 3.90 10.60 -9.11
C LEU A 146 4.75 9.90 -10.19
N LEU A 147 4.15 9.57 -11.34
CA LEU A 147 4.81 8.87 -12.44
C LEU A 147 5.24 9.77 -13.59
N GLU A 148 4.88 11.06 -13.54
CA GLU A 148 5.28 12.04 -14.53
C GLU A 148 6.67 12.62 -14.16
N GLU A 149 7.66 12.51 -15.07
CA GLU A 149 9.07 12.88 -14.80
C GLU A 149 9.29 14.35 -14.40
N ASP A 150 8.30 15.23 -14.62
CA ASP A 150 8.38 16.67 -14.37
C ASP A 150 7.37 17.18 -13.31
N VAL A 151 6.67 16.28 -12.61
CA VAL A 151 5.70 16.66 -11.57
C VAL A 151 6.32 16.46 -10.19
N ASP A 152 6.55 17.58 -9.50
CA ASP A 152 6.92 17.57 -8.08
C ASP A 152 5.65 17.52 -7.23
N VAL A 153 5.50 16.46 -6.43
CA VAL A 153 4.31 16.28 -5.59
C VAL A 153 4.50 17.04 -4.29
N ASP A 154 3.93 18.24 -4.22
CA ASP A 154 3.97 19.06 -3.02
C ASP A 154 3.01 18.52 -1.94
N LEU A 155 3.57 17.90 -0.90
CA LEU A 155 2.83 17.45 0.27
C LEU A 155 2.42 18.62 1.20
N GLY A 156 2.88 19.85 0.96
CA GLY A 156 2.68 20.98 1.86
C GLY A 156 3.46 20.86 3.18
N ILE A 157 4.29 19.83 3.30
CA ILE A 157 5.28 19.57 4.36
C ILE A 157 6.54 18.99 3.70
N ASP A 158 7.66 19.00 4.41
CA ASP A 158 8.88 18.32 3.95
C ASP A 158 8.72 16.79 3.99
N ASP A 159 9.34 16.12 3.01
CA ASP A 159 9.28 14.67 2.83
C ASP A 159 9.81 13.92 4.06
N ASP A 160 10.91 14.40 4.66
CA ASP A 160 11.46 13.84 5.91
C ASP A 160 10.42 13.85 7.04
N THR A 161 9.67 14.94 7.19
CA THR A 161 8.57 15.01 8.17
C THR A 161 7.44 14.06 7.81
N PHE A 162 7.08 13.92 6.54
CA PHE A 162 6.06 12.96 6.12
C PHE A 162 6.47 11.52 6.49
N ASP A 163 7.70 11.14 6.17
CA ASP A 163 8.27 9.83 6.49
C ASP A 163 8.37 9.58 8.00
N ASP A 164 8.83 10.57 8.78
CA ASP A 164 8.88 10.49 10.24
C ASP A 164 7.49 10.27 10.85
N LEU A 165 6.46 10.91 10.30
CA LEU A 165 5.08 10.75 10.76
C LEU A 165 4.50 9.38 10.36
N ALA A 166 4.80 8.89 9.16
CA ALA A 166 4.44 7.54 8.71
C ALA A 166 5.11 6.48 9.59
N TYR A 167 6.44 6.58 9.76
CA TYR A 167 7.23 5.72 10.64
C TYR A 167 6.70 5.73 12.08
N GLY A 168 6.44 6.93 12.62
CA GLY A 168 5.93 7.11 13.97
C GLY A 168 4.59 6.42 14.21
N LEU A 169 3.69 6.47 13.22
CA LEU A 169 2.41 5.76 13.26
C LEU A 169 2.64 4.24 13.21
N ASN A 170 3.35 3.76 12.18
CA ASN A 170 3.61 2.33 11.96
C ASN A 170 4.27 1.69 13.17
N ALA A 171 5.35 2.29 13.69
CA ALA A 171 6.07 1.79 14.85
C ALA A 171 5.17 1.72 16.10
N ARG A 172 4.27 2.70 16.30
CA ARG A 172 3.32 2.69 17.43
C ARG A 172 2.29 1.58 17.28
N LEU A 173 1.71 1.42 16.09
CA LEU A 173 0.72 0.39 15.80
C LEU A 173 1.32 -1.01 15.96
N MET A 174 2.50 -1.25 15.38
CA MET A 174 3.21 -2.52 15.47
C MET A 174 3.54 -2.90 16.93
N ARG A 175 3.94 -1.93 17.76
CA ARG A 175 4.21 -2.17 19.19
C ARG A 175 2.96 -2.49 20.01
N SER A 176 1.78 -2.02 19.59
CA SER A 176 0.53 -2.31 20.30
C SER A 176 0.16 -3.80 20.25
N GLY A 177 0.71 -4.56 19.30
CA GLY A 177 0.55 -6.02 19.23
C GLY A 177 -0.86 -6.48 18.80
N ASN A 178 -1.73 -5.57 18.37
CA ASN A 178 -3.11 -5.87 17.98
C ASN A 178 -3.25 -6.47 16.57
N SER A 179 -2.19 -7.09 16.08
CA SER A 179 -2.14 -7.68 14.76
C SER A 179 -3.08 -8.89 14.65
N THR A 180 -4.24 -8.70 14.03
CA THR A 180 -5.26 -9.74 13.85
C THR A 180 -5.21 -10.41 12.46
N GLY A 181 -4.39 -9.88 11.54
CA GLY A 181 -4.54 -10.04 10.09
C GLY A 181 -3.71 -11.12 9.39
N ALA A 182 -3.21 -12.16 10.07
CA ALA A 182 -2.40 -13.20 9.41
C ALA A 182 -3.15 -13.92 8.26
N ALA A 183 -4.49 -13.89 8.25
CA ALA A 183 -5.32 -14.55 7.25
C ALA A 183 -5.47 -13.77 5.93
N SER A 184 -5.36 -12.44 5.96
CA SER A 184 -5.46 -11.56 4.78
C SER A 184 -4.09 -11.27 4.15
N HIS A 185 -3.00 -11.67 4.82
CA HIS A 185 -1.64 -11.45 4.35
C HIS A 185 -1.32 -12.23 3.07
N ASN A 186 -0.80 -11.52 2.07
CA ASN A 186 -0.35 -12.06 0.78
C ASN A 186 1.19 -12.17 0.75
N HIS A 187 1.70 -13.38 1.01
CA HIS A 187 3.13 -13.64 1.10
C HIS A 187 3.88 -13.48 -0.23
N ASP A 188 3.25 -13.81 -1.36
CA ASP A 188 3.88 -13.69 -2.67
C ASP A 188 4.08 -12.20 -3.03
N LEU A 189 3.07 -11.36 -2.76
CA LEU A 189 3.18 -9.89 -2.90
C LEU A 189 4.22 -9.30 -1.94
N ALA A 190 4.19 -9.68 -0.65
CA ALA A 190 5.15 -9.18 0.34
C ALA A 190 6.60 -9.50 -0.07
N SER A 191 6.84 -10.71 -0.59
CA SER A 191 8.17 -11.12 -1.06
C SER A 191 8.65 -10.28 -2.25
N ASP A 192 7.78 -9.97 -3.21
CA ASP A 192 8.13 -9.13 -4.36
C ASP A 192 8.42 -7.68 -3.94
N LEU A 193 7.62 -7.13 -3.02
CA LEU A 193 7.83 -5.78 -2.47
C LEU A 193 9.12 -5.68 -1.66
N LEU A 194 9.43 -6.66 -0.82
CA LEU A 194 10.70 -6.69 -0.06
C LEU A 194 11.91 -6.82 -0.98
N ALA A 195 11.79 -7.57 -2.08
CA ALA A 195 12.85 -7.67 -3.08
C ALA A 195 13.05 -6.33 -3.82
N GLU A 196 11.98 -5.60 -4.12
CA GLU A 196 12.07 -4.25 -4.69
C GLU A 196 12.67 -3.25 -3.71
N ALA A 197 12.21 -3.26 -2.45
CA ALA A 197 12.73 -2.40 -1.39
C ALA A 197 14.24 -2.60 -1.22
N TYR A 198 14.70 -3.86 -1.26
CA TYR A 198 16.12 -4.18 -1.30
C TYR A 198 16.81 -3.60 -2.54
N ARG A 199 16.26 -3.74 -3.75
CA ARG A 199 16.88 -3.21 -4.99
C ARG A 199 17.07 -1.69 -4.94
N GLN A 200 16.08 -0.94 -4.46
CA GLN A 200 16.13 0.51 -4.34
C GLN A 200 17.30 0.99 -3.48
N LEU A 201 17.59 0.29 -2.38
CA LEU A 201 18.73 0.61 -1.51
C LEU A 201 20.08 0.38 -2.21
N PHE A 202 20.18 -0.57 -3.15
CA PHE A 202 21.41 -0.84 -3.90
C PHE A 202 21.63 0.13 -5.06
N GLU A 203 20.56 0.65 -5.66
CA GLU A 203 20.65 1.61 -6.78
C GLU A 203 20.99 3.03 -6.30
N THR A 204 20.85 3.29 -5.00
CA THR A 204 21.14 4.59 -4.36
C THR A 204 22.60 4.68 -3.85
N GLU A 205 23.34 3.56 -3.82
CA GLU A 205 24.78 3.48 -3.46
C GLU A 205 25.72 3.54 -4.68
#